data_AF-A0A3D0DXN6-F1
#
_entry.id   AF-A0A3D0DXN6-F1
#
_cell.length_a   1.000
_cell.length_b   1.000
_cell.length_c   1.000
_cell.angle_alpha   90.00
_cell.angle_beta   90.00
_cell.angle_gamma   90.00
#
_symmetry.space_group_name_H-M   'P 1'
#
loop_
_entity.id
_entity.type
_entity.pdbx_description
1 polymer ?
#
loop_
_entity_poly.entity_id
_entity_poly.type
_entity_poly.pdbx_seq_one_letter_code
_entity_poly.pdbx_strand_id
1 'polypeptide(L)'
;MLQANEIQQRYSHLQQTLGEAEQACMASQDTPPEMRDCIQRISRELKQAQDVMQSNDEARIVQCVDSLEDMGDEAKRMSRSMPQMPAHLEAMVTRVHAELSDFKHKLH
;
A
#
# COMPACT_ATOMS: atom_id res chain seq x y z
N MET A 1 16.35 -10.50 5.70
CA MET A 1 15.62 -10.14 6.92
C MET A 1 16.05 -8.78 7.43
N LEU A 2 15.11 -7.84 7.46
CA LEU A 2 15.32 -6.44 7.87
C LEU A 2 15.48 -6.30 9.39
N GLN A 3 16.24 -5.28 9.82
CA GLN A 3 16.25 -4.86 11.23
C GLN A 3 15.01 -4.02 11.57
N ALA A 4 14.62 -3.99 12.85
CA ALA A 4 13.45 -3.24 13.32
C ALA A 4 13.43 -1.77 12.87
N ASN A 5 14.58 -1.07 12.90
CA ASN A 5 14.68 0.30 12.40
C ASN A 5 14.41 0.41 10.89
N GLU A 6 14.87 -0.56 10.09
CA GLU A 6 14.64 -0.57 8.65
C GLU A 6 13.17 -0.87 8.32
N ILE A 7 12.52 -1.75 9.09
CA ILE A 7 11.09 -2.03 9.02
C ILE A 7 10.30 -0.74 9.27
N GLN A 8 10.61 -0.02 10.35
CA GLN A 8 9.94 1.24 10.69
C GLN A 8 10.13 2.32 9.62
N GLN A 9 11.34 2.46 9.07
CA GLN A 9 11.61 3.42 8.00
C GLN A 9 10.82 3.09 6.72
N ARG A 10 10.81 1.83 6.31
CA ARG A 10 10.06 1.38 5.12
C ARG A 10 8.56 1.55 5.30
N TYR A 11 8.05 1.16 6.46
CA TYR A 11 6.65 1.32 6.81
C TYR A 11 6.23 2.80 6.82
N SER A 12 7.04 3.69 7.40
CA SER A 12 6.77 5.13 7.39
C SER A 12 6.76 5.71 5.96
N HIS A 13 7.67 5.25 5.09
CA HIS A 13 7.68 5.66 3.68
C HIS A 13 6.41 5.21 2.96
N LEU A 14 5.99 3.96 3.17
CA LEU A 14 4.76 3.42 2.61
C LEU A 14 3.52 4.19 3.09
N GLN A 15 3.48 4.57 4.37
CA GLN A 15 2.40 5.42 4.91
C GLN A 15 2.33 6.78 4.20
N GLN A 16 3.47 7.39 3.92
CA GLN A 16 3.52 8.63 3.18
C GLN A 16 3.03 8.45 1.73
N THR A 17 3.59 7.49 0.99
CA THR A 17 3.21 7.22 -0.40
C THR A 17 1.72 6.94 -0.53
N LEU A 18 1.15 6.17 0.38
CA LEU A 18 -0.26 5.84 0.37
C LEU A 18 -1.15 7.01 0.81
N GLY A 19 -0.69 7.83 1.75
CA GLY A 19 -1.38 9.07 2.12
C GLY A 19 -1.45 10.07 0.97
N GLU A 20 -0.38 10.18 0.17
CA GLU A 20 -0.36 10.98 -1.07
C GLU A 20 -1.34 10.41 -2.11
N ALA A 21 -1.38 9.07 -2.27
CA ALA A 21 -2.31 8.41 -3.19
C ALA A 21 -3.79 8.57 -2.77
N GLU A 22 -4.11 8.43 -1.48
CA GLU A 22 -5.44 8.69 -0.92
C GLU A 22 -5.83 10.17 -1.14
N GLN A 23 -4.89 11.08 -0.86
CA GLN A 23 -4.83 12.49 -1.27
C GLN A 23 -5.42 12.73 -2.66
N ALA A 24 -4.70 12.20 -3.65
CA ALA A 24 -4.99 12.37 -5.07
C ALA A 24 -6.32 11.73 -5.48
N CYS A 25 -6.62 10.52 -4.97
CA CYS A 25 -7.86 9.80 -5.29
C CYS A 25 -9.12 10.54 -4.82
N MET A 26 -9.04 11.24 -3.68
CA MET A 26 -10.15 12.02 -3.14
C MET A 26 -10.32 13.37 -3.83
N ALA A 27 -9.22 14.01 -4.22
CA ALA A 27 -9.26 15.31 -4.91
C ALA A 27 -9.73 15.19 -6.37
N SER A 28 -9.46 14.05 -7.03
CA SER A 28 -9.84 13.82 -8.42
C SER A 28 -11.29 13.30 -8.54
N GLN A 29 -12.11 14.02 -9.31
CA GLN A 29 -13.48 13.59 -9.67
C GLN A 29 -13.47 12.43 -10.66
N ASP A 30 -12.37 12.26 -11.40
CA ASP A 30 -12.20 11.22 -12.43
C ASP A 30 -11.74 9.88 -11.84
N THR A 31 -11.53 9.81 -10.51
CA THR A 31 -11.19 8.55 -9.84
C THR A 31 -12.39 7.60 -9.84
N PRO A 32 -12.28 6.39 -10.41
CA PRO A 32 -13.32 5.39 -10.30
C PRO A 32 -13.67 5.07 -8.83
N PRO A 33 -14.94 4.94 -8.45
CA PRO A 33 -15.35 4.67 -7.07
C PRO A 33 -14.67 3.43 -6.48
N GLU A 34 -14.55 2.36 -7.26
CA GLU A 34 -13.95 1.10 -6.83
C GLU A 34 -12.45 1.28 -6.53
N MET A 35 -11.75 2.11 -7.30
CA MET A 35 -10.36 2.45 -7.06
C MET A 35 -10.19 3.27 -5.78
N ARG A 36 -11.08 4.25 -5.58
CA ARG A 36 -11.10 5.07 -4.35
C ARG A 36 -11.30 4.20 -3.12
N ASP A 37 -12.27 3.29 -3.16
CA ASP A 37 -12.57 2.36 -2.07
C ASP A 37 -11.39 1.42 -1.80
N CYS A 38 -10.75 0.92 -2.85
CA CYS A 38 -9.55 0.07 -2.73
C CYS A 38 -8.42 0.81 -2.00
N ILE A 39 -8.06 2.02 -2.45
CA ILE A 39 -6.98 2.82 -1.83
C ILE A 39 -7.32 3.20 -0.39
N GLN A 40 -8.56 3.56 -0.10
CA GLN A 40 -8.99 3.82 1.28
C GLN A 40 -8.91 2.57 2.17
N ARG A 41 -9.22 1.38 1.64
CA ARG A 41 -9.04 0.12 2.37
C ARG A 41 -7.57 -0.12 2.70
N ILE A 42 -6.67 0.02 1.72
CA ILE A 42 -5.22 -0.12 1.98
C ILE A 42 -4.77 0.90 3.03
N SER A 43 -5.22 2.16 2.94
CA SER A 43 -4.85 3.21 3.91
C SER A 43 -5.31 2.89 5.32
N ARG A 44 -6.53 2.35 5.48
CA ARG A 44 -7.06 1.91 6.77
C ARG A 44 -6.29 0.71 7.33
N GLU A 45 -6.00 -0.30 6.51
CA GLU A 45 -5.22 -1.47 6.94
C GLU A 45 -3.80 -1.06 7.34
N LEU A 46 -3.18 -0.18 6.55
CA LEU A 46 -1.87 0.34 6.87
C LEU A 46 -1.90 1.08 8.21
N LYS A 47 -2.88 1.96 8.48
CA LYS A 47 -2.99 2.63 9.79
C LYS A 47 -3.16 1.64 10.96
N GLN A 48 -3.94 0.58 10.78
CA GLN A 48 -4.15 -0.45 11.81
C GLN A 48 -2.92 -1.33 12.03
N ALA A 49 -2.06 -1.49 11.02
CA ALA A 49 -0.83 -2.26 11.09
C ALA A 49 0.24 -1.65 12.00
N GLN A 50 0.08 -0.39 12.45
CA GLN A 50 1.12 0.34 13.17
C GLN A 50 1.62 -0.39 14.42
N ASP A 51 0.70 -0.92 15.24
CA ASP A 51 1.06 -1.65 16.45
C ASP A 51 1.80 -2.96 16.14
N VAL A 52 1.44 -3.61 15.03
CA VAL A 52 2.12 -4.83 14.56
C VAL A 52 3.54 -4.51 14.10
N MET A 53 3.71 -3.45 13.31
CA MET A 53 5.00 -3.03 12.78
C MET A 53 5.97 -2.60 13.88
N GLN A 54 5.45 -2.00 14.96
CA GLN A 54 6.24 -1.59 16.13
C GLN A 54 6.50 -2.72 17.13
N SER A 55 5.91 -3.89 16.90
CA SER A 55 6.18 -5.07 17.72
C SER A 55 7.52 -5.71 17.36
N ASN A 56 8.01 -6.60 18.22
CA ASN A 56 9.15 -7.48 17.91
C ASN A 56 8.68 -8.86 17.38
N ASP A 57 7.40 -8.97 17.00
CA ASP A 57 6.82 -10.21 16.49
C ASP A 57 6.97 -10.29 14.97
N GLU A 58 8.08 -10.88 14.55
CA GLU A 58 8.43 -10.99 13.13
C GLU A 58 7.38 -11.74 12.32
N ALA A 59 6.80 -12.81 12.88
CA ALA A 59 5.78 -13.60 12.18
C ALA A 59 4.53 -12.75 11.90
N ARG A 60 4.11 -11.92 12.87
CA ARG A 60 2.99 -10.99 12.68
C ARG A 60 3.32 -9.88 11.69
N ILE A 61 4.55 -9.37 11.69
CA ILE A 61 5.01 -8.37 10.72
C ILE A 61 4.96 -8.94 9.30
N VAL A 62 5.51 -10.14 9.09
CA VAL A 62 5.49 -10.82 7.79
C VAL A 62 4.06 -11.01 7.28
N GLN A 63 3.17 -11.58 8.11
CA GLN A 63 1.77 -11.78 7.74
C GLN A 63 1.05 -10.46 7.40
N CYS A 64 1.36 -9.40 8.14
CA CYS A 64 0.80 -8.09 7.90
C CYS A 64 1.27 -7.50 6.56
N VAL A 65 2.57 -7.58 6.25
CA VAL A 65 3.10 -7.12 4.96
C VAL A 65 2.60 -7.97 3.80
N ASP A 66 2.48 -9.28 3.97
CA ASP A 66 1.89 -10.16 2.95
C ASP A 66 0.45 -9.74 2.63
N SER A 67 -0.36 -9.47 3.66
CA SER A 67 -1.75 -9.02 3.48
C SER A 67 -1.84 -7.66 2.79
N LEU A 68 -0.96 -6.71 3.14
CA LEU A 68 -0.90 -5.40 2.49
C LEU A 68 -0.49 -5.53 1.01
N GLU A 69 0.45 -6.42 0.70
CA GLU A 69 0.92 -6.66 -0.66
C GLU A 69 -0.18 -7.28 -1.54
N ASP A 70 -0.95 -8.23 -1.01
CA ASP A 70 -2.11 -8.80 -1.71
C ASP A 70 -3.14 -7.71 -2.09
N MET A 71 -3.39 -6.76 -1.19
CA MET A 71 -4.27 -5.62 -1.48
C MET A 71 -3.65 -4.65 -2.51
N GLY A 72 -2.34 -4.42 -2.46
CA GLY A 72 -1.63 -3.63 -3.46
C GLY A 72 -1.66 -4.26 -4.86
N ASP A 73 -1.58 -5.58 -4.94
CA ASP A 73 -1.70 -6.35 -6.19
C ASP A 73 -3.14 -6.35 -6.72
N GLU A 74 -4.14 -6.42 -5.84
CA GLU A 74 -5.53 -6.18 -6.22
C GLU A 74 -5.71 -4.79 -6.82
N ALA A 75 -5.22 -3.73 -6.17
CA ALA A 75 -5.30 -2.35 -6.67
C ALA A 75 -4.66 -2.21 -8.06
N LYS A 76 -3.49 -2.82 -8.26
CA LYS A 76 -2.78 -2.79 -9.55
C LYS A 76 -3.49 -3.58 -10.64
N ARG A 77 -4.13 -4.70 -10.32
CA ARG A 77 -4.98 -5.42 -11.27
C ARG A 77 -6.21 -4.59 -11.65
N MET A 78 -6.84 -3.94 -10.67
CA MET A 78 -7.98 -3.06 -10.90
C MET A 78 -7.61 -1.89 -11.81
N SER A 79 -6.48 -1.22 -11.55
CA SER A 79 -6.04 -0.06 -12.35
C SER A 79 -5.84 -0.42 -13.81
N ARG A 80 -5.28 -1.61 -14.10
CA ARG A 80 -5.07 -2.11 -15.47
C ARG A 80 -6.34 -2.56 -16.18
N SER A 81 -7.37 -2.91 -15.42
CA SER A 81 -8.64 -3.42 -15.95
C SER A 81 -9.68 -2.31 -16.20
N MET A 82 -9.42 -1.10 -15.68
CA MET A 82 -10.32 0.05 -15.80
C MET A 82 -10.03 0.85 -17.08
N PRO A 83 -10.98 0.93 -18.04
CA PRO A 83 -10.76 1.61 -19.32
C PRO A 83 -10.50 3.13 -19.22
N GLN A 84 -10.95 3.74 -18.12
CA GLN A 84 -10.87 5.19 -17.88
C GLN A 84 -9.97 5.54 -16.70
N MET A 85 -9.01 4.66 -16.36
CA MET A 85 -8.07 4.94 -15.27
C MET A 85 -7.17 6.13 -15.62
N PRO A 86 -7.16 7.22 -14.81
CA PRO A 86 -6.23 8.31 -15.03
C PRO A 86 -4.78 7.84 -14.88
N ALA A 87 -3.92 8.17 -15.85
CA ALA A 87 -2.52 7.71 -15.88
C ALA A 87 -1.73 8.04 -14.61
N HIS A 88 -2.01 9.19 -13.98
CA HIS A 88 -1.36 9.58 -12.73
C HIS A 88 -1.77 8.66 -11.56
N LEU A 89 -3.03 8.22 -11.50
CA LEU A 89 -3.49 7.27 -10.48
C LEU A 89 -2.91 5.88 -10.73
N GLU A 90 -2.84 5.44 -11.99
CA GLU A 90 -2.20 4.17 -12.33
C GLU A 90 -0.72 4.14 -11.92
N ALA A 91 0.00 5.24 -12.16
CA ALA A 91 1.40 5.38 -11.72
C ALA A 91 1.52 5.32 -10.19
N MET A 92 0.61 5.97 -9.46
CA MET A 92 0.59 5.93 -7.99
C MET A 92 0.30 4.52 -7.46
N VAL A 93 -0.71 3.84 -7.99
CA VAL A 93 -1.03 2.45 -7.62
C VAL A 93 0.15 1.52 -7.91
N THR A 94 0.79 1.70 -9.07
CA THR A 94 1.99 0.92 -9.44
C THR A 94 3.13 1.15 -8.45
N ARG A 95 3.32 2.38 -7.98
CA ARG A 95 4.34 2.72 -6.98
C ARG A 95 4.02 2.09 -5.62
N VAL A 96 2.78 2.20 -5.13
CA VAL A 96 2.34 1.58 -3.87
C VAL A 96 2.58 0.07 -3.89
N HIS A 97 2.16 -0.61 -4.97
CA HIS A 97 2.44 -2.02 -5.16
C HIS A 97 3.95 -2.31 -5.16
N ALA A 98 4.75 -1.55 -5.90
CA ALA A 98 6.19 -1.78 -5.97
C ALA A 98 6.84 -1.66 -4.59
N GLU A 99 6.48 -0.65 -3.79
CA GLU A 99 6.99 -0.47 -2.42
C GLU A 99 6.58 -1.65 -1.51
N LEU A 100 5.35 -2.15 -1.63
CA LEU A 100 4.86 -3.31 -0.89
C LEU A 100 5.58 -4.61 -1.26
N SER A 101 5.72 -4.90 -2.56
CA SER A 101 6.45 -6.09 -3.02
C SER A 101 7.92 -6.03 -2.60
N ASP A 102 8.56 -4.86 -2.67
CA ASP A 102 9.93 -4.66 -2.17
C ASP A 102 10.05 -4.88 -0.67
N PHE A 103 9.04 -4.46 0.10
CA PHE A 103 9.01 -4.64 1.54
C PHE A 103 8.87 -6.13 1.89
N LYS A 104 7.89 -6.82 1.29
CA LYS A 104 7.71 -8.27 1.40
C LYS A 104 9.00 -9.02 1.08
N HIS A 105 9.61 -8.74 -0.07
CA HIS A 105 10.81 -9.44 -0.52
C HIS A 105 12.03 -9.29 0.42
N LYS A 106 12.08 -8.23 1.23
CA LYS A 106 13.19 -7.99 2.18
C LYS A 106 12.93 -8.56 3.58
N LEU A 107 11.66 -8.81 3.90
CA LEU A 107 11.27 -9.48 5.13
C LEU A 107 11.51 -10.99 5.07
N HIS A 108 11.12 -11.62 3.96
CA HIS A 108 11.46 -13.01 3.63
C HIS A 108 12.94 -13.17 3.26
#